data_AF-A0A447JC60-F1
#
_entry.id   AF-A0A447JC60-F1
#
_cell.length_a   1.000
_cell.length_b   1.000
_cell.length_c   1.000
_cell.angle_alpha   90.00
_cell.angle_beta   90.00
_cell.angle_gamma   90.00
#
_symmetry.space_group_name_H-M   'P 1'
#
loop_
_entity.id
_entity.type
_entity.pdbx_description
1 polymer ?
#
loop_
_entity_poly.entity_id
_entity_poly.type
_entity_poly.pdbx_seq_one_letter_code
_entity_poly.pdbx_strand_id
1 'polypeptide(L)'
;MTNADVPELINEMITSVSENKWVILLIINLILLFVGTFMDITPAILIFTPIFLPIAQHLGIDPVHFGIIMVFNLTIGLCTPPVGTILFVGCSIGKISIDKVVKPLLPMFLALFVVMAMICYFPQLSLLLPTLFAPS
;
A
#
# COMPACT_ATOMS: atom_id res chain seq x y z
N MET A 1 30.81 -4.80 -11.82
CA MET A 1 30.47 -4.24 -10.49
C MET A 1 29.68 -2.93 -10.61
N THR A 2 28.78 -2.79 -11.61
CA THR A 2 28.03 -1.53 -11.87
C THR A 2 26.64 -1.81 -12.48
N ASN A 3 25.95 -2.83 -11.98
CA ASN A 3 24.50 -3.00 -12.14
C ASN A 3 23.99 -3.43 -10.77
N ALA A 4 24.03 -2.54 -9.80
CA ALA A 4 23.30 -2.79 -8.58
C ALA A 4 21.84 -2.57 -8.96
N ASP A 5 21.15 -3.65 -9.33
CA ASP A 5 19.72 -3.65 -9.53
C ASP A 5 19.13 -3.01 -8.27
N VAL A 6 18.55 -1.81 -8.41
CA VAL A 6 17.89 -1.10 -7.31
C VAL A 6 16.94 -2.04 -6.52
N PRO A 7 16.24 -3.00 -7.14
CA PRO A 7 15.50 -4.04 -6.43
C PRO A 7 16.34 -4.93 -5.50
N GLU A 8 17.56 -5.32 -5.90
CA GLU A 8 18.43 -6.23 -5.15
C GLU A 8 19.06 -5.54 -3.94
N LEU A 9 19.50 -4.28 -4.09
CA LEU A 9 19.96 -3.46 -2.97
C LEU A 9 18.87 -3.23 -1.92
N ILE A 10 17.62 -3.01 -2.37
CA ILE A 10 16.48 -2.84 -1.46
C ILE A 10 16.15 -4.17 -0.78
N ASN A 11 16.24 -5.30 -1.49
CA ASN A 11 16.05 -6.63 -0.91
C ASN A 11 17.11 -6.94 0.17
N GLU A 12 18.39 -6.69 -0.11
CA GLU A 12 19.48 -6.86 0.86
C GLU A 12 19.31 -5.92 2.07
N MET A 13 18.93 -4.66 1.87
CA MET A 13 18.65 -3.75 2.99
C MET A 13 17.48 -4.24 3.84
N ILE A 14 16.39 -4.69 3.23
CA ILE A 14 15.19 -5.12 3.96
C ILE A 14 15.44 -6.42 4.72
N THR A 15 16.12 -7.39 4.11
CA THR A 15 16.49 -8.66 4.75
C THR A 15 17.57 -8.48 5.82
N SER A 16 18.44 -7.46 5.71
CA SER A 16 19.41 -7.11 6.76
C SER A 16 18.76 -6.57 8.04
N VAL A 17 17.56 -5.98 7.93
CA VAL A 17 16.83 -5.42 9.07
C VAL A 17 16.03 -6.50 9.79
N SER A 18 15.39 -7.44 9.07
CA SER A 18 14.67 -8.55 9.68
C SER A 18 14.38 -9.67 8.68
N GLU A 19 14.51 -10.93 9.12
CA GLU A 19 14.03 -12.11 8.36
C GLU A 19 12.52 -12.35 8.55
N ASN A 20 11.86 -11.59 9.43
CA ASN A 20 10.45 -11.79 9.74
C ASN A 20 9.55 -11.13 8.67
N LYS A 21 8.87 -11.96 7.88
CA LYS A 21 7.87 -11.60 6.87
C LYS A 21 6.92 -10.49 7.29
N TRP A 22 6.44 -10.51 8.53
CA TRP A 22 5.49 -9.52 9.04
C TRP A 22 6.11 -8.13 9.24
N VAL A 23 7.37 -8.08 9.67
CA VAL A 23 8.11 -6.84 9.88
C VAL A 23 8.42 -6.19 8.53
N ILE A 24 8.86 -6.98 7.56
CA ILE A 24 9.12 -6.49 6.21
C ILE A 24 7.84 -5.96 5.56
N LEU A 25 6.74 -6.71 5.65
CA LEU A 25 5.44 -6.26 5.14
C LEU A 25 5.01 -4.93 5.76
N LEU A 26 5.23 -4.75 7.06
CA LEU A 26 4.90 -3.51 7.76
C LEU A 26 5.74 -2.34 7.26
N ILE A 27 7.05 -2.55 7.05
CA ILE A 27 7.95 -1.54 6.46
C ILE A 27 7.48 -1.16 5.05
N ILE A 28 7.16 -2.13 4.20
CA ILE A 28 6.66 -1.90 2.85
C ILE A 28 5.34 -1.12 2.89
N ASN A 29 4.40 -1.48 3.78
CA ASN A 29 3.14 -0.75 3.96
C ASN A 29 3.41 0.71 4.33
N LEU A 30 4.30 0.98 5.30
CA LEU A 30 4.63 2.36 5.70
C LEU A 30 5.24 3.17 4.55
N ILE A 31 6.14 2.57 3.77
CA ILE A 31 6.73 3.22 2.59
C ILE A 31 5.65 3.52 1.55
N LEU A 32 4.81 2.53 1.22
CA LEU A 32 3.74 2.70 0.24
C LEU A 32 2.71 3.74 0.68
N LEU A 33 2.35 3.77 1.97
CA LEU A 33 1.44 4.75 2.52
C LEU A 33 2.04 6.16 2.41
N PHE A 34 3.32 6.32 2.78
CA PHE A 34 4.01 7.61 2.65
C PHE A 34 4.08 8.06 1.19
N VAL A 35 4.48 7.18 0.26
CA VAL A 35 4.57 7.55 -1.16
C VAL A 35 3.21 7.84 -1.77
N GLY A 36 2.17 7.07 -1.39
CA GLY A 36 0.80 7.31 -1.82
C GLY A 36 0.26 8.68 -1.41
N THR A 37 0.87 9.34 -0.41
CA THR A 37 0.49 10.71 -0.07
C THR A 37 0.99 11.77 -1.06
N PHE A 38 2.03 11.48 -1.85
CA PHE A 38 2.65 12.41 -2.80
C PHE A 38 2.38 12.06 -4.27
N MET A 39 2.10 10.79 -4.56
CA MET A 39 2.01 10.25 -5.91
C MET A 39 0.66 9.57 -6.15
N ASP A 40 0.10 9.74 -7.34
CA ASP A 40 -1.12 9.07 -7.77
C ASP A 40 -0.95 7.53 -7.80
N ILE A 41 -2.05 6.79 -7.63
CA ILE A 41 -2.05 5.31 -7.60
C ILE A 41 -1.35 4.74 -8.84
N THR A 42 -1.63 5.31 -10.02
CA THR A 42 -1.14 4.76 -11.29
C THR A 42 0.39 4.79 -11.40
N PRO A 43 1.07 5.95 -11.29
CA PRO A 43 2.53 6.01 -11.34
C PRO A 43 3.19 5.26 -10.17
N ALA A 44 2.59 5.27 -8.99
CA ALA A 44 3.13 4.54 -7.85
C ALA A 44 3.15 3.03 -8.10
N ILE A 45 2.05 2.44 -8.58
CA ILE A 45 2.02 1.00 -8.90
C ILE A 45 3.07 0.66 -9.96
N LEU A 46 3.21 1.46 -11.01
CA LEU A 46 4.16 1.19 -12.10
C LEU A 46 5.62 1.19 -11.63
N ILE A 47 5.97 2.05 -10.67
CA ILE A 47 7.32 2.15 -10.12
C ILE A 47 7.58 1.08 -9.07
N PHE A 48 6.64 0.89 -8.13
CA PHE A 48 6.86 0.06 -6.95
C PHE A 48 6.56 -1.42 -7.16
N THR A 49 5.72 -1.78 -8.13
CA THR A 49 5.47 -3.20 -8.45
C THR A 49 6.76 -3.95 -8.81
N PRO A 50 7.59 -3.51 -9.78
CA PRO A 50 8.81 -4.24 -10.11
C PRO A 50 9.86 -4.24 -8.98
N ILE A 51 9.76 -3.31 -8.03
CA ILE A 51 10.68 -3.20 -6.89
C ILE A 51 10.27 -4.15 -5.76
N PHE A 52 8.99 -4.13 -5.37
CA PHE A 52 8.52 -4.86 -4.20
C PHE A 52 7.92 -6.24 -4.50
N LEU A 53 7.41 -6.47 -5.72
CA LEU A 53 6.90 -7.79 -6.10
C LEU A 53 7.93 -8.92 -5.94
N PRO A 54 9.20 -8.80 -6.40
CA PRO A 54 10.18 -9.86 -6.21
C PRO A 54 10.48 -10.12 -4.72
N ILE A 55 10.49 -9.06 -3.91
CA ILE A 55 10.69 -9.15 -2.45
C ILE A 55 9.52 -9.88 -1.80
N ALA A 56 8.28 -9.51 -2.17
CA ALA A 56 7.08 -10.15 -1.66
C ALA A 56 7.03 -11.64 -2.02
N GLN A 57 7.37 -11.99 -3.27
CA GLN A 57 7.46 -13.38 -3.71
C GLN A 57 8.55 -14.16 -2.96
N HIS A 58 9.70 -13.55 -2.68
CA HIS A 58 10.78 -14.17 -1.89
C HIS A 58 10.33 -14.48 -0.45
N LEU A 59 9.43 -13.67 0.11
CA LEU A 59 8.81 -13.87 1.41
C LEU A 59 7.61 -14.84 1.39
N GLY A 60 7.36 -15.50 0.26
CA GLY A 60 6.23 -16.40 0.04
C GLY A 60 4.88 -15.69 0.15
N ILE A 61 4.80 -14.42 -0.24
CA ILE A 61 3.53 -13.68 -0.34
C ILE A 61 2.99 -13.87 -1.74
N ASP A 62 1.70 -14.16 -1.84
CA ASP A 62 1.01 -14.28 -3.12
C ASP A 62 1.00 -12.93 -3.86
N PRO A 63 1.34 -12.89 -5.17
CA PRO A 63 1.32 -11.67 -5.97
C PRO A 63 0.00 -10.90 -5.95
N VAL A 64 -1.14 -11.61 -5.92
CA VAL A 64 -2.47 -11.02 -5.87
C VAL A 64 -2.68 -10.36 -4.52
N HIS A 65 -2.31 -11.04 -3.44
CA HIS A 65 -2.39 -10.49 -2.09
C HIS A 65 -1.51 -9.23 -1.96
N PHE A 66 -0.29 -9.28 -2.49
CA PHE A 66 0.62 -8.13 -2.51
C PHE A 66 0.05 -6.95 -3.32
N GLY A 67 -0.53 -7.23 -4.49
CA GLY A 67 -1.21 -6.20 -5.31
C GLY A 67 -2.35 -5.52 -4.55
N ILE A 68 -3.15 -6.28 -3.82
CA ILE A 68 -4.24 -5.74 -2.98
C ILE A 68 -3.67 -4.84 -1.88
N ILE A 69 -2.62 -5.27 -1.18
CA ILE A 69 -1.93 -4.45 -0.17
C ILE A 69 -1.44 -3.13 -0.78
N MET A 70 -0.79 -3.18 -1.95
CA MET A 70 -0.30 -1.98 -2.63
C MET A 70 -1.43 -1.00 -2.96
N VAL A 71 -2.49 -1.47 -3.62
CA VAL A 71 -3.62 -0.63 -4.01
C VAL A 71 -4.28 -0.02 -2.77
N PHE A 72 -4.46 -0.78 -1.70
CA PHE A 72 -5.04 -0.28 -0.45
C PHE A 72 -4.18 0.82 0.19
N ASN A 73 -2.86 0.60 0.34
CA ASN A 73 -1.96 1.60 0.93
C ASN A 73 -1.93 2.90 0.12
N LEU A 74 -1.85 2.79 -1.20
CA LEU A 74 -1.82 3.96 -2.08
C LEU A 74 -3.15 4.73 -2.07
N THR A 75 -4.27 4.02 -1.99
CA THR A 75 -5.61 4.65 -1.86
C THR A 75 -5.74 5.38 -0.53
N ILE A 76 -5.25 4.81 0.57
CA ILE A 76 -5.23 5.49 1.88
C ILE A 76 -4.32 6.73 1.81
N GLY A 77 -3.17 6.62 1.14
CA GLY A 77 -2.24 7.73 0.92
C GLY A 77 -2.92 8.91 0.20
N LEU A 78 -3.67 8.64 -0.87
CA LEU A 78 -4.39 9.67 -1.63
C LEU A 78 -5.56 10.32 -0.90
N CYS A 79 -6.11 9.64 0.10
CA CYS A 79 -7.11 10.22 0.99
C CYS A 79 -6.43 11.11 2.05
N THR A 80 -5.25 10.72 2.53
CA THR A 80 -4.55 11.40 3.64
C THR A 80 -4.11 12.81 3.22
N PRO A 81 -4.24 13.84 4.08
CA PRO A 81 -3.91 15.22 3.73
C PRO A 81 -2.38 15.53 3.84
N PRO A 82 -1.55 15.10 2.87
CA PRO A 82 -0.39 15.88 2.39
C PRO A 82 -0.55 16.46 0.97
N VAL A 83 -0.99 15.66 -0.01
CA VAL A 83 -1.37 16.11 -1.37
C VAL A 83 -2.84 15.77 -1.67
N GLY A 84 -3.36 14.67 -1.10
CA GLY A 84 -4.78 14.44 -0.87
C GLY A 84 -5.69 14.53 -2.09
N THR A 85 -5.22 14.20 -3.29
CA THR A 85 -5.88 14.58 -4.55
C THR A 85 -7.37 14.21 -4.59
N ILE A 86 -7.74 13.02 -4.10
CA ILE A 86 -9.13 12.56 -4.03
C ILE A 86 -9.93 13.37 -2.99
N LEU A 87 -9.31 13.65 -1.83
CA LEU A 87 -9.88 14.49 -0.79
C LEU A 87 -10.12 15.93 -1.30
N PHE A 88 -9.16 16.53 -2.00
CA PHE A 88 -9.25 17.86 -2.59
C PHE A 88 -10.34 17.94 -3.67
N VAL A 89 -10.43 16.93 -4.54
CA VAL A 89 -11.49 16.86 -5.58
C VAL A 89 -12.87 16.74 -4.93
N GLY A 90 -13.03 15.87 -3.92
CA GLY A 90 -14.28 15.74 -3.17
C GLY A 90 -14.69 17.05 -2.47
N CYS A 91 -13.73 17.74 -1.84
CA CYS A 91 -13.95 19.05 -1.22
C CYS A 91 -14.35 20.14 -2.25
N SER A 92 -13.72 20.13 -3.43
CA SER A 92 -14.00 21.06 -4.53
C SER A 92 -15.43 20.90 -5.06
N ILE A 93 -15.86 19.65 -5.28
CA ILE A 93 -17.24 19.33 -5.71
C ILE A 93 -18.25 19.68 -4.61
N GLY A 94 -17.92 19.36 -3.35
CA GLY A 94 -18.77 19.61 -2.19
C GLY A 94 -18.79 21.07 -1.71
N LYS A 95 -17.95 21.95 -2.27
CA LYS A 95 -17.76 23.35 -1.82
C LYS A 95 -17.50 23.48 -0.30
N ILE A 96 -16.79 22.51 0.27
CA ILE A 96 -16.47 22.44 1.70
C ILE A 96 -14.97 22.58 1.91
N SER A 97 -14.58 23.30 2.96
CA SER A 97 -13.17 23.51 3.32
C SER A 97 -12.54 22.21 3.85
N ILE A 98 -11.31 21.90 3.44
CA ILE A 98 -10.59 20.68 3.82
C ILE A 98 -10.51 20.51 5.34
N ASP A 99 -10.31 21.61 6.09
CA ASP A 99 -10.27 21.59 7.55
C ASP A 99 -11.54 20.98 8.19
N LYS A 100 -12.70 21.22 7.57
CA LYS A 100 -13.98 20.65 8.01
C LYS A 100 -14.15 19.18 7.65
N VAL A 101 -13.41 18.67 6.66
CA VAL A 101 -13.52 17.29 6.18
C VAL A 101 -12.47 16.40 6.85
N VAL A 102 -11.27 16.93 7.14
CA VAL A 102 -10.17 16.19 7.78
C VAL A 102 -10.54 15.68 9.18
N LYS A 103 -11.21 16.50 10.01
CA LYS A 103 -11.65 16.09 11.36
C LYS A 103 -12.62 14.89 11.34
N PRO A 104 -13.71 14.92 10.54
CA PRO A 104 -14.58 13.76 10.35
C PRO A 104 -13.91 12.56 9.67
N LEU A 105 -12.88 12.81 8.85
CA LEU A 105 -12.15 11.74 8.16
C LEU A 105 -11.21 10.96 9.07
N LEU A 106 -10.71 11.57 10.15
CA LEU A 106 -9.82 10.92 11.12
C LEU A 106 -10.32 9.56 11.66
N PRO A 107 -11.58 9.42 12.12
CA PRO A 107 -12.12 8.11 12.49
C PRO A 107 -12.23 7.15 11.29
N MET A 108 -12.46 7.66 10.07
CA MET A 108 -12.48 6.84 8.86
C MET A 108 -11.08 6.34 8.48
N PHE A 109 -10.03 7.16 8.66
CA PHE A 109 -8.64 6.73 8.49
C PHE A 109 -8.26 5.63 9.47
N LEU A 110 -8.71 5.75 10.72
CA LEU A 110 -8.52 4.71 11.73
C LEU A 110 -9.18 3.40 11.29
N ALA A 111 -10.41 3.44 10.79
CA ALA A 111 -11.08 2.26 10.24
C ALA A 111 -10.33 1.68 9.02
N LEU A 112 -9.83 2.53 8.11
CA LEU A 112 -9.04 2.10 6.95
C LEU A 112 -7.72 1.45 7.35
N PHE A 113 -7.02 1.96 8.35
CA PHE A 113 -5.81 1.34 8.90
C PHE A 113 -6.10 0.00 9.57
N VAL A 114 -7.22 -0.12 10.29
CA VAL A 114 -7.65 -1.40 10.88
C VAL A 114 -7.98 -2.42 9.79
N VAL A 115 -8.68 -2.01 8.73
CA VAL A 115 -8.97 -2.87 7.57
C VAL A 115 -7.68 -3.25 6.85
N MET A 116 -6.75 -2.32 6.64
CA MET A 116 -5.44 -2.59 6.05
C MET A 116 -4.65 -3.60 6.87
N ALA A 117 -4.62 -3.45 8.21
CA ALA A 117 -3.99 -4.41 9.10
C ALA A 117 -4.68 -5.78 9.02
N MET A 118 -6.02 -5.83 9.02
CA MET A 118 -6.77 -7.08 8.85
C MET A 118 -6.46 -7.76 7.51
N ILE A 119 -6.41 -7.01 6.41
CA ILE A 119 -6.02 -7.55 5.10
C ILE A 119 -4.60 -8.10 5.17
N CYS A 120 -3.64 -7.33 5.71
CA CYS A 120 -2.25 -7.75 5.83
C CYS A 120 -2.11 -9.06 6.61
N TYR A 121 -2.83 -9.23 7.74
CA TYR A 121 -2.76 -10.42 8.59
C TYR A 121 -3.67 -11.59 8.17
N PHE A 122 -4.73 -11.33 7.42
CA PHE A 122 -5.68 -12.34 6.94
C PHE A 122 -5.71 -12.38 5.40
N PRO A 123 -4.72 -13.02 4.76
CA PRO A 123 -4.67 -13.14 3.30
C PRO A 123 -5.87 -13.91 2.72
N GLN A 124 -6.54 -14.72 3.54
CA GLN A 124 -7.75 -15.45 3.18
C GLN A 124 -8.91 -14.54 2.78
N LEU A 125 -9.04 -13.33 3.35
CA LEU A 125 -10.07 -12.37 2.94
C LEU A 125 -9.84 -11.85 1.52
N SER A 126 -8.57 -11.67 1.16
CA SER A 126 -8.16 -11.22 -0.17
C SER A 126 -8.14 -12.33 -1.21
N LEU A 127 -7.86 -13.58 -0.79
CA LEU A 127 -7.71 -14.72 -1.68
C LEU A 127 -8.99 -15.54 -1.84
N LEU A 128 -9.99 -15.41 -0.96
CA LEU A 128 -11.28 -16.13 -1.05
C LEU A 128 -12.04 -15.85 -2.35
N LEU A 129 -12.09 -14.58 -2.76
CA LEU A 129 -12.77 -14.18 -3.99
C LEU A 129 -12.00 -14.63 -5.26
N PRO A 130 -10.68 -14.40 -5.37
CA PRO A 130 -9.88 -14.94 -6.48
C PRO A 130 -9.97 -16.46 -6.60
N THR A 131 -9.87 -17.23 -5.51
CA THR A 131 -9.94 -18.71 -5.57
C THR A 131 -11.32 -19.24 -5.91
N LEU A 132 -12.40 -18.48 -5.63
CA LEU A 132 -13.77 -18.87 -5.98
C LEU A 132 -14.10 -18.61 -7.46
N PHE A 133 -13.55 -17.54 -8.06
CA PHE A 133 -13.88 -17.12 -9.43
C PHE A 133 -12.80 -17.46 -10.48
N ALA A 134 -11.54 -17.64 -10.06
CA ALA A 134 -10.42 -18.04 -10.90
C ALA A 134 -9.62 -19.14 -10.18
N PRO A 135 -10.10 -20.40 -10.21
CA PRO A 135 -9.33 -21.52 -9.68
C PRO A 135 -8.15 -21.75 -10.64
N SER A 136 -6.94 -21.37 -10.23
CA SER A 136 -5.69 -21.84 -10.83
C SER A 136 -5.34 -23.22 -10.29
#